data_AF-A0A967GJK0-F1
#
_entry.id   AF-A0A967GJK0-F1
#
_cell.length_a   1.000
_cell.length_b   1.000
_cell.length_c   1.000
_cell.angle_alpha   90.00
_cell.angle_beta   90.00
_cell.angle_gamma   90.00
#
_symmetry.space_group_name_H-M   'P 1'
#
loop_
_entity.id
_entity.type
_entity.pdbx_description
1 polymer ?
#
loop_
_entity_poly.entity_id
_entity_poly.type
_entity_poly.pdbx_seq_one_letter_code
_entity_poly.pdbx_strand_id
1 'polypeptide(L)' 'KHPPQEVVEKMMADAGFERVHHLNLSGGIVALHMGYKL' A
#
# COMPACT_ATOMS: atom_id res chain seq x y z
N LYS A 1 -9.45 13.44 -1.47
CA LYS A 1 -10.18 12.15 -1.44
C LYS A 1 -9.15 11.05 -1.30
N HIS A 2 -9.34 10.06 -0.43
CA HIS A 2 -8.39 8.96 -0.27
C HIS A 2 -8.38 8.10 -1.55
N PRO A 3 -7.20 7.78 -2.12
CA PRO A 3 -7.12 6.94 -3.31
C PRO A 3 -7.48 5.48 -3.00
N PRO A 4 -7.90 4.69 -4.01
CA PRO A 4 -8.04 3.24 -3.87
C PRO A 4 -6.71 2.55 -3.50
N GLN A 5 -6.79 1.37 -2.88
CA GLN A 5 -5.60 0.65 -2.39
C GLN A 5 -4.62 0.32 -3.51
N GLU A 6 -5.10 -0.09 -4.69
CA GLU A 6 -4.28 -0.35 -5.89
C GLU A 6 -3.44 0.85 -6.33
N VAL A 7 -3.95 2.08 -6.12
CA VAL A 7 -3.23 3.31 -6.46
C VAL A 7 -2.10 3.54 -5.45
N VAL A 8 -2.34 3.24 -4.16
CA VAL A 8 -1.30 3.34 -3.12
C VAL A 8 -0.20 2.31 -3.35
N GLU A 9 -0.55 1.08 -3.73
CA GLU A 9 0.42 0.05 -4.09
C GLU A 9 1.31 0.49 -5.27
N LYS A 10 0.68 1.07 -6.30
CA LYS A 10 1.43 1.63 -7.43
C LYS A 10 2.34 2.78 -7.01
N MET A 11 1.87 3.68 -6.14
CA MET A 11 2.72 4.74 -5.58
C MET A 11 3.94 4.19 -4.83
N MET A 12 3.79 3.07 -4.11
CA MET A 12 4.93 2.41 -3.46
C MET A 12 5.88 1.79 -4.49
N ALA A 13 5.35 1.15 -5.54
CA ALA A 13 6.17 0.63 -6.64
C ALA A 13 6.97 1.73 -7.35
N ASP A 14 6.31 2.85 -7.67
CA ASP A 14 6.94 4.02 -8.31
C ASP A 14 8.02 4.66 -7.42
N ALA A 15 7.91 4.51 -6.08
CA ALA A 15 8.90 4.93 -5.11
C ALA A 15 10.07 3.93 -4.91
N GLY A 16 10.04 2.80 -5.62
CA GLY A 16 11.09 1.76 -5.60
C GLY A 16 10.89 0.68 -4.53
N PHE A 17 9.70 0.56 -3.94
CA PHE A 17 9.38 -0.56 -3.05
C PHE A 17 8.86 -1.76 -3.86
N GLU A 18 9.40 -2.93 -3.60
CA GLU A 18 8.96 -4.20 -4.17
C GLU A 18 8.21 -5.06 -3.17
N ARG A 19 7.46 -6.05 -3.70
CA ARG A 19 6.64 -7.01 -2.94
C ARG A 19 5.69 -6.32 -1.94
N VAL A 20 5.07 -5.24 -2.42
CA VAL A 20 4.10 -4.46 -1.65
C VAL A 20 2.89 -5.32 -1.35
N HIS A 21 2.47 -5.35 -0.09
CA HIS A 21 1.24 -5.98 0.36
C HIS A 21 0.53 -5.05 1.34
N HIS A 22 -0.80 -5.11 1.35
CA HIS A 22 -1.62 -4.33 2.26
C HIS A 22 -2.34 -5.22 3.28
N LEU A 23 -2.48 -4.71 4.50
CA LEU A 23 -3.23 -5.32 5.57
C LEU A 23 -4.33 -4.37 6.04
N ASN A 24 -5.59 -4.82 5.94
CA ASN A 24 -6.73 -4.08 6.45
C ASN A 24 -6.82 -4.23 7.98
N LEU A 25 -6.98 -3.10 8.65
CA LEU A 25 -7.13 -2.94 10.09
C LEU A 25 -8.48 -2.28 10.38
N SER A 26 -8.95 -2.41 11.63
CA SER A 26 -10.20 -1.77 12.09
C SER A 26 -11.40 -2.04 11.17
N GLY A 27 -11.54 -3.29 10.69
CA GLY A 27 -12.65 -3.68 9.81
C GLY A 27 -12.64 -3.06 8.40
N GLY A 28 -11.47 -2.61 7.92
CA GLY A 28 -11.33 -2.03 6.57
C GLY A 28 -11.35 -0.51 6.54
N ILE A 29 -11.35 0.16 7.70
CA ILE A 29 -11.26 1.62 7.80
C ILE A 29 -9.82 2.10 7.57
N VAL A 30 -8.83 1.31 8.00
CA VAL A 30 -7.41 1.63 7.89
C VAL A 30 -6.70 0.50 7.16
N ALA A 31 -5.73 0.82 6.30
CA ALA A 31 -4.86 -0.15 5.67
C ALA A 31 -3.40 0.23 5.88
N LEU A 32 -2.57 -0.76 6.20
CA LEU A 32 -1.12 -0.63 6.25
C LEU A 32 -0.52 -1.24 4.99
N HIS A 33 0.28 -0.47 4.24
CA HIS A 33 1.03 -0.96 3.09
C HIS A 33 2.50 -1.15 3.46
N MET A 34 3.03 -2.34 3.20
CA MET A 34 4.40 -2.71 3.53
C MET A 34 5.09 -3.26 2.28
N GLY A 35 6.31 -2.80 2.02
CA GLY A 35 7.16 -3.28 0.95
C GLY A 35 8.63 -3.07 1.28
N TYR A 36 9.52 -3.73 0.55
CA TYR A 36 10.97 -3.61 0.74
C TYR A 36 11.58 -2.82 -0.40
N LYS A 37 12.45 -1.86 -0.10
CA LYS A 37 13.22 -1.15 -1.12
C LYS A 37 14.49 -1.95 -1.44
N LEU A 38 14.72 -2.23 -2.72
CA LEU A 38 15.98 -2.80 -3.21
C LEU A 38 17.02 -1.70 -3.49
#